data_AF-G9KQ91-F1
#
_entry.id   AF-G9KQ91-F1
#
_cell.length_a   1.000
_cell.length_b   1.000
_cell.length_c   1.000
_cell.angle_alpha   90.00
_cell.angle_beta   90.00
_cell.angle_gamma   90.00
#
_symmetry.space_group_name_H-M   'P 1'
#
loop_
_entity.id
_entity.type
_entity.pdbx_description
1 polymer ?
#
loop_
_entity_poly.entity_id
_entity_poly.type
_entity_poly.pdbx_seq_one_letter_code
_entity_poly.pdbx_strand_id
1 'polypeptide(L)'
;GSIGWLAQFMDGARREIVCRADGTMRLGEPTSNETLSCVIIFVIVYYALMAGVVWFVVLTYAWHTSFKALGTTYQPLSGKTSYFHLLTWSLPFVLTVAILAVAQVDGDSVSGICFVGYKNYRY
;
A
#
# COMPACT_ATOMS: atom_id res chain seq x y z
N GLY A 1 -7.42 2.28 1.33
CA GLY A 1 -7.55 2.40 -0.14
C GLY A 1 -8.19 3.71 -0.52
N SER A 2 -9.48 3.72 -0.87
CA SER A 2 -10.18 4.87 -1.47
C SER A 2 -10.15 6.15 -0.62
N ILE A 3 -10.19 6.03 0.71
CA ILE A 3 -10.06 7.18 1.62
C ILE A 3 -8.75 7.95 1.37
N GLY A 4 -7.63 7.25 1.13
CA GLY A 4 -6.35 7.89 0.84
C GLY A 4 -6.35 8.65 -0.49
N TRP A 5 -7.08 8.16 -1.49
CA TRP A 5 -7.26 8.84 -2.77
C TRP A 5 -8.17 10.07 -2.68
N LEU A 6 -9.16 10.03 -1.79
CA LEU A 6 -10.11 11.12 -1.58
C LEU A 6 -9.56 12.23 -0.67
N ALA A 7 -8.54 11.95 0.14
CA ALA A 7 -7.97 12.90 1.09
C ALA A 7 -7.55 14.24 0.44
N GLN A 8 -7.11 14.21 -0.82
CA GLN A 8 -6.72 15.41 -1.56
C GLN A 8 -7.84 16.44 -1.76
N PHE A 9 -9.11 16.02 -1.67
CA PHE A 9 -10.27 16.90 -1.87
C PHE A 9 -10.70 17.64 -0.60
N MET A 10 -10.08 17.33 0.54
CA MET A 10 -10.24 18.12 1.75
C MET A 10 -9.51 19.46 1.59
N ASP A 11 -10.06 20.53 2.17
CA ASP A 11 -9.52 21.87 2.03
C ASP A 11 -8.04 21.95 2.47
N GLY A 12 -7.17 22.37 1.55
CA GLY A 12 -5.73 22.49 1.79
C GLY A 12 -4.94 21.18 1.81
N ALA A 13 -5.59 20.03 1.94
CA ALA A 13 -4.93 18.73 2.12
C ALA A 13 -4.04 18.34 0.94
N ARG A 14 -4.44 18.60 -0.30
CA ARG A 14 -3.59 18.29 -1.48
C ARG A 14 -2.22 18.97 -1.42
N ARG A 15 -2.16 20.24 -1.00
CA ARG A 15 -0.88 20.96 -0.85
C ARG A 15 -0.08 20.39 0.30
N GLU A 16 -0.73 20.08 1.41
CA GLU A 16 -0.07 19.50 2.58
C GLU A 16 0.51 18.10 2.31
N ILE A 17 -0.18 17.30 1.49
CA ILE A 17 0.25 15.94 1.14
C ILE A 17 1.44 15.98 0.16
N VAL A 18 1.35 16.79 -0.90
CA VAL A 18 2.28 16.73 -2.04
C VAL A 18 3.43 17.74 -1.93
N CYS A 19 3.23 18.87 -1.26
CA CYS A 19 4.23 19.94 -1.18
C CYS A 19 4.93 19.96 0.17
N ARG A 20 6.16 20.48 0.17
CA ARG A 20 6.86 20.93 1.38
C ARG A 20 6.35 22.29 1.83
N ALA A 21 6.76 22.72 3.02
CA ALA A 21 6.40 24.03 3.57
C ALA A 21 6.88 25.23 2.70
N ASP A 22 7.94 25.03 1.90
CA ASP A 22 8.47 26.01 0.95
C ASP A 22 7.72 26.04 -0.41
N GLY A 23 6.70 25.18 -0.57
CA GLY A 23 5.93 25.06 -1.81
C GLY A 23 6.58 24.17 -2.88
N THR A 24 7.76 23.59 -2.64
CA THR A 24 8.37 22.63 -3.55
C THR A 24 7.72 21.25 -3.46
N MET A 25 7.87 20.43 -4.49
CA MET A 25 7.38 19.06 -4.49
C MET A 25 8.14 18.22 -3.46
N ARG A 26 7.40 17.37 -2.75
CA ARG A 26 7.96 16.46 -1.74
C ARG A 26 8.71 15.31 -2.39
N LEU A 27 10.04 15.39 -2.34
CA LEU A 27 10.96 14.35 -2.81
C LEU A 27 11.75 13.80 -1.62
N GLY A 28 11.39 12.62 -1.12
CA GLY A 28 11.96 11.92 0.03
C GLY A 28 11.20 12.16 1.33
N GLU A 29 11.42 11.25 2.28
CA GLU A 29 10.81 11.21 3.62
C GLU A 29 10.94 12.53 4.42
N PRO A 30 10.02 12.83 5.37
CA PRO A 30 10.02 14.12 6.08
C PRO A 30 11.31 14.45 6.80
N THR A 31 11.76 15.69 6.63
CA THR A 31 12.58 16.35 7.65
C THR A 31 11.71 16.59 8.90
N SER A 32 12.31 16.54 10.09
CA SER A 32 11.62 16.51 11.40
C SER A 32 10.68 17.68 11.73
N ASN A 33 10.49 18.66 10.83
CA ASN A 33 9.57 19.79 10.99
C ASN A 33 8.31 19.72 10.09
N GLU A 34 8.14 18.66 9.29
CA GLU A 34 7.06 18.57 8.29
C GLU A 34 5.95 17.60 8.73
N THR A 35 4.75 17.77 8.15
CA THR A 35 3.60 16.93 8.47
C THR A 35 3.80 15.50 7.96
N LEU A 36 3.27 14.53 8.72
CA LEU A 36 3.29 13.12 8.35
C LEU A 36 2.20 12.75 7.33
N SER A 37 1.45 13.74 6.83
CA SER A 37 0.29 13.57 5.93
C SER A 37 0.67 12.76 4.69
N CYS A 38 1.83 13.01 4.10
CA CYS A 38 2.36 12.19 3.01
C CYS A 38 2.55 10.71 3.37
N VAL A 39 3.19 10.41 4.50
CA VAL A 39 3.44 9.03 4.96
C VAL A 39 2.11 8.33 5.30
N ILE A 40 1.18 9.02 5.93
CA ILE A 40 -0.16 8.49 6.25
C ILE A 40 -0.90 8.09 4.98
N ILE A 41 -0.90 8.95 3.96
CA ILE A 41 -1.53 8.64 2.67
C ILE A 41 -0.84 7.45 1.99
N PHE A 42 0.49 7.42 1.98
CA PHE A 42 1.25 6.28 1.47
C PHE A 42 0.82 4.98 2.14
N VAL A 43 0.76 4.93 3.48
CA VAL A 43 0.36 3.72 4.22
C VAL A 43 -1.07 3.31 3.88
N ILE A 44 -2.04 4.24 3.88
CA ILE A 44 -3.46 3.93 3.60
C ILE A 44 -3.68 3.39 2.19
N VAL A 45 -2.93 3.92 1.21
CA VAL A 45 -3.04 3.52 -0.20
C VAL A 45 -2.25 2.24 -0.46
N TYR A 46 -0.96 2.22 -0.15
CA TYR A 46 -0.03 1.13 -0.45
C TYR A 46 -0.40 -0.16 0.29
N TYR A 47 -0.66 -0.10 1.60
CA TYR A 47 -1.02 -1.28 2.39
C TYR A 47 -2.30 -1.93 1.86
N ALA A 48 -3.33 -1.11 1.60
CA ALA A 48 -4.62 -1.62 1.10
C ALA A 48 -4.51 -2.20 -0.31
N LEU A 49 -3.70 -1.59 -1.18
CA LEU A 49 -3.42 -2.10 -2.52
C LEU A 49 -2.73 -3.47 -2.45
N MET A 50 -1.64 -3.56 -1.69
CA MET A 50 -0.88 -4.81 -1.55
C MET A 50 -1.71 -5.91 -0.88
N ALA A 51 -2.47 -5.59 0.17
CA ALA A 51 -3.39 -6.53 0.79
C ALA A 51 -4.41 -7.06 -0.23
N GLY A 52 -4.99 -6.19 -1.07
CA GLY A 52 -5.91 -6.59 -2.14
C GLY A 52 -5.27 -7.54 -3.15
N VAL A 53 -4.03 -7.26 -3.58
CA VAL A 53 -3.27 -8.15 -4.47
C VAL A 53 -3.03 -9.52 -3.84
N VAL A 54 -2.58 -9.57 -2.58
CA VAL A 54 -2.30 -10.85 -1.90
C VAL A 54 -3.59 -11.62 -1.65
N TRP A 55 -4.69 -10.95 -1.30
CA TRP A 55 -6.01 -11.58 -1.21
C TRP A 55 -6.47 -12.17 -2.54
N PHE A 56 -6.24 -11.47 -3.65
CA PHE A 56 -6.53 -11.99 -4.97
C PHE A 56 -5.70 -13.25 -5.28
N VAL A 57 -4.41 -13.27 -4.96
CA VAL A 57 -3.56 -14.47 -5.08
C VAL A 57 -4.13 -15.63 -4.25
N VAL A 58 -4.47 -15.40 -2.98
CA VAL A 58 -5.09 -16.43 -2.11
C VAL A 58 -6.41 -16.93 -2.70
N LEU A 59 -7.24 -16.05 -3.25
CA LEU A 59 -8.49 -16.42 -3.91
C LEU A 59 -8.25 -17.32 -5.12
N THR A 60 -7.29 -16.98 -5.99
CA THR A 60 -6.96 -17.81 -7.16
C THR A 60 -6.41 -19.19 -6.75
N TYR A 61 -5.62 -19.26 -5.68
CA TYR A 61 -5.15 -20.52 -5.10
C TYR A 61 -6.31 -21.35 -4.53
N ALA A 62 -7.20 -20.72 -3.75
CA ALA A 62 -8.37 -21.36 -3.18
C ALA A 62 -9.31 -21.90 -4.28
N TRP A 63 -9.50 -21.13 -5.34
CA TRP A 63 -10.23 -21.54 -6.53
C TRP A 63 -9.60 -22.78 -7.14
N HIS A 64 -8.35 -22.69 -7.58
CA HIS A 64 -7.64 -23.80 -8.23
C HIS A 64 -7.65 -25.10 -7.41
N THR A 65 -7.41 -25.02 -6.10
CA THR A 65 -7.43 -26.21 -5.22
C THR A 65 -8.84 -26.77 -5.03
N SER A 66 -9.86 -25.93 -4.96
CA SER A 66 -11.25 -26.36 -4.90
C SER A 66 -11.66 -27.09 -6.18
N PHE A 67 -11.26 -26.59 -7.36
CA PHE A 67 -11.51 -27.26 -8.63
C PHE A 67 -10.85 -28.63 -8.72
N LYS A 68 -9.63 -28.77 -8.18
CA LYS A 68 -8.94 -30.07 -8.11
C LYS A 68 -9.58 -31.07 -7.16
N ALA A 69 -10.31 -30.59 -6.15
CA ALA A 69 -10.99 -31.43 -5.18
C ALA A 69 -12.44 -31.79 -5.58
N LEU A 70 -12.93 -31.28 -6.72
CA LEU A 70 -14.25 -31.61 -7.23
C LEU A 70 -14.42 -33.13 -7.40
N GLY A 71 -15.52 -33.67 -6.89
CA GLY A 71 -15.80 -35.11 -6.91
C GLY A 71 -15.13 -35.91 -5.78
N THR A 72 -14.43 -35.24 -4.85
CA THR A 72 -13.80 -35.88 -3.68
C THR A 72 -14.36 -35.35 -2.36
N THR A 73 -14.21 -36.09 -1.26
CA THR A 73 -14.51 -35.61 0.11
C THR A 73 -13.38 -34.77 0.71
N TYR A 74 -12.26 -34.60 -0.02
CA TYR A 74 -11.10 -33.87 0.44
C TYR A 74 -11.41 -32.37 0.53
N GLN A 75 -11.12 -31.76 1.69
CA GLN A 75 -11.34 -30.34 1.95
C GLN A 75 -10.00 -29.58 1.93
N PRO A 76 -9.53 -29.10 0.76
CA PRO A 76 -8.17 -28.55 0.61
C PRO A 76 -7.90 -27.32 1.48
N LEU A 77 -8.93 -26.57 1.87
CA LEU A 77 -8.80 -25.32 2.63
C LEU A 77 -9.08 -25.48 4.13
N SER A 78 -9.50 -26.66 4.57
CA SER A 78 -9.83 -26.91 5.99
C SER A 78 -8.62 -26.62 6.88
N GLY A 79 -8.84 -25.84 7.93
CA GLY A 79 -7.81 -25.42 8.89
C GLY A 79 -6.78 -24.41 8.39
N LYS A 80 -6.87 -23.90 7.15
CA LYS A 80 -5.84 -23.01 6.55
C LYS A 80 -6.16 -21.51 6.63
N THR A 81 -7.38 -21.15 7.02
CA THR A 81 -7.86 -19.75 7.05
C THR A 81 -6.91 -18.81 7.80
N SER A 82 -6.47 -19.19 8.99
CA SER A 82 -5.56 -18.37 9.80
C SER A 82 -4.21 -18.12 9.10
N TYR A 83 -3.67 -19.13 8.40
CA TYR A 83 -2.43 -18.96 7.63
C TYR A 83 -2.62 -17.99 6.47
N PHE A 84 -3.76 -18.05 5.77
CA PHE A 84 -4.05 -17.10 4.71
C PHE A 84 -4.16 -15.67 5.23
N HIS A 85 -4.84 -15.44 6.35
CA HIS A 85 -4.89 -14.11 6.99
C HIS A 85 -3.51 -13.64 7.43
N LEU A 86 -2.70 -14.50 8.06
CA LEU A 86 -1.34 -14.13 8.47
C LEU A 86 -0.50 -13.69 7.28
N LEU A 87 -0.55 -14.42 6.17
CA LEU A 87 0.18 -14.07 4.94
C LEU A 87 -0.34 -12.76 4.32
N THR A 88 -1.66 -12.60 4.20
CA THR A 88 -2.28 -11.44 3.53
C THR A 88 -2.09 -10.13 4.28
N TRP A 89 -1.89 -10.17 5.60
CA TRP A 89 -1.62 -8.97 6.40
C TRP A 89 -0.13 -8.72 6.64
N SER A 90 0.65 -9.78 6.89
CA SER A 90 2.07 -9.63 7.20
C SER A 90 2.89 -9.21 5.98
N LEU A 91 2.57 -9.72 4.79
CA LEU A 91 3.33 -9.38 3.59
C LEU A 91 3.20 -7.89 3.22
N PRO A 92 1.98 -7.29 3.13
CA PRO A 92 1.84 -5.85 2.94
C PRO A 92 2.51 -5.02 4.05
N PHE A 93 2.43 -5.47 5.31
CA PHE A 93 3.07 -4.79 6.43
C PHE A 93 4.59 -4.72 6.24
N VAL A 94 5.24 -5.85 5.97
CA VAL A 94 6.70 -5.93 5.76
C VAL A 94 7.12 -5.04 4.58
N LEU A 95 6.39 -5.08 3.46
CA LEU A 95 6.69 -4.23 2.30
C LEU A 95 6.56 -2.74 2.62
N THR A 96 5.51 -2.36 3.37
CA THR A 96 5.28 -0.98 3.79
C THR A 96 6.43 -0.49 4.68
N VAL A 97 6.82 -1.27 5.70
CA VAL A 97 7.93 -0.95 6.59
C VAL A 97 9.26 -0.88 5.84
N ALA A 98 9.50 -1.80 4.90
CA ALA A 98 10.72 -1.78 4.09
C ALA A 98 10.83 -0.50 3.26
N ILE A 99 9.74 -0.05 2.61
CA ILE A 99 9.73 1.19 1.83
C ILE A 99 9.97 2.42 2.70
N LEU A 100 9.37 2.46 3.89
CA LEU A 100 9.64 3.53 4.87
C LEU A 100 11.11 3.51 5.30
N ALA A 101 11.67 2.34 5.59
CA ALA A 101 13.07 2.20 6.01
C ALA A 101 14.08 2.67 4.94
N VAL A 102 13.72 2.61 3.65
CA VAL A 102 14.58 3.11 2.55
C VAL A 102 14.25 4.55 2.13
N ALA A 103 13.34 5.23 2.82
CA ALA A 103 12.97 6.62 2.59
C ALA A 103 12.54 6.93 1.13
N GLN A 104 11.93 5.96 0.44
CA GLN A 104 11.52 6.07 -0.98
C GLN A 104 10.05 6.50 -1.14
N VAL A 105 9.54 7.38 -0.27
CA VAL A 105 8.17 7.89 -0.39
C VAL A 105 8.21 9.33 -0.90
N ASP A 106 7.59 9.57 -2.04
CA ASP A 106 7.52 10.88 -2.71
C ASP A 106 6.06 11.30 -2.93
N GLY A 107 5.82 12.61 -2.98
CA GLY A 107 4.55 13.20 -3.38
C GLY A 107 4.39 13.22 -4.90
N ASP A 108 3.25 12.75 -5.40
CA ASP A 108 2.88 12.84 -6.80
C ASP A 108 1.83 13.94 -7.01
N SER A 109 2.21 15.00 -7.72
CA SER A 109 1.33 16.13 -8.01
C SER A 109 0.23 15.80 -9.00
N VAL A 110 0.40 14.78 -9.85
CA VAL A 110 -0.61 14.36 -10.83
C VAL A 110 -1.76 13.69 -10.10
N SER A 111 -1.47 12.70 -9.24
CA SER A 111 -2.49 11.96 -8.50
C SER A 111 -2.95 12.62 -7.19
N GLY A 112 -2.16 13.54 -6.63
CA GLY A 112 -2.49 14.22 -5.38
C GLY A 112 -2.26 13.37 -4.13
N ILE A 113 -1.49 12.30 -4.22
CA ILE A 113 -1.15 11.39 -3.12
C ILE A 113 0.36 11.26 -2.94
N CYS A 114 0.77 10.55 -1.89
CA CYS A 114 2.14 10.06 -1.76
C CYS A 114 2.20 8.56 -2.04
N PHE A 115 3.23 8.16 -2.77
CA PHE A 115 3.44 6.77 -3.13
C PHE A 115 4.94 6.43 -3.15
N VAL A 116 5.28 5.17 -3.46
CA VAL A 116 6.69 4.82 -3.67
C VAL A 116 7.23 5.63 -4.85
N GLY A 117 8.24 6.44 -4.56
CA GLY A 117 8.87 7.38 -5.47
C GLY A 117 10.14 6.81 -6.10
N TYR A 118 10.58 7.43 -7.20
CA TYR A 118 11.65 6.92 -8.05
C TYR A 118 12.87 7.83 -8.05
N LYS A 119 13.39 8.19 -6.88
CA LYS A 119 14.51 9.13 -6.75
C LYS A 119 15.85 8.63 -7.32
N ASN A 120 15.82 7.66 -8.26
CA ASN A 120 16.91 7.11 -9.07
C ASN A 120 16.54 6.87 -10.56
N TYR A 121 15.67 7.66 -11.19
CA TYR A 121 15.56 7.67 -12.68
C TYR A 121 16.61 8.55 -13.38
N ARG A 122 17.61 9.10 -12.66
CA ARG A 122 18.73 9.81 -13.27
C ARG A 122 19.95 8.89 -13.40
N TYR A 123 19.99 8.17 -14.52
CA TYR A 123 21.10 8.31 -15.45
C TYR A 123 20.69 9.37 -16.47
#